data_AF-U9TFX1-F1
#
_entry.id   AF-U9TFX1-F1
#
_cell.length_a   1.000
_cell.length_b   1.000
_cell.length_c   1.000
_cell.angle_alpha   90.00
_cell.angle_beta   90.00
_cell.angle_gamma   90.00
#
_symmetry.space_group_name_H-M   'P 1'
#
loop_
_entity.id
_entity.type
_entity.pdbx_description
1 polymer ?
#
loop_
_entity_poly.entity_id
_entity_poly.type
_entity_poly.pdbx_seq_one_letter_code
_entity_poly.pdbx_strand_id
1 'polypeptide(L)'
;MLQHMLYLKIQLSRILSLNTFLQHFQPCDQGIINSFKVQYRKLYLHNRFKAFDNFNEHGTELGEIDIKKCIKYIARVWDNVTNDTIKNCWLKTGIILEYGEPSDNESVNREVYENNADI
;
A
#
# COMPACT_ATOMS: atom_id res chain seq x y z
N MET A 1 -21.73 -10.34 -38.95
CA MET A 1 -20.32 -9.89 -38.82
C MET A 1 -20.21 -8.48 -38.26
N LEU A 2 -20.72 -7.43 -38.94
CA LEU A 2 -20.59 -6.03 -38.47
C LEU A 2 -21.30 -5.72 -37.14
N GLN A 3 -22.52 -6.23 -36.93
CA GLN A 3 -23.27 -6.07 -35.66
C GLN A 3 -22.53 -6.70 -34.47
N HIS A 4 -21.96 -7.89 -34.67
CA HIS A 4 -21.16 -8.58 -33.66
C HIS A 4 -19.88 -7.80 -33.31
N MET A 5 -19.19 -7.27 -34.33
CA MET A 5 -18.02 -6.41 -34.15
C MET A 5 -18.34 -5.10 -33.40
N LEU A 6 -19.52 -4.51 -33.65
CA LEU A 6 -19.98 -3.32 -32.94
C LEU A 6 -20.30 -3.63 -31.47
N TYR A 7 -20.98 -4.74 -31.19
CA TYR A 7 -21.27 -5.19 -29.84
C TYR A 7 -20.00 -5.44 -29.02
N LEU A 8 -19.01 -6.13 -29.60
CA LEU A 8 -17.71 -6.36 -28.98
C LEU A 8 -16.97 -5.04 -28.69
N LYS A 9 -16.97 -4.09 -29.63
CA LYS A 9 -16.36 -2.76 -29.41
C LYS A 9 -17.03 -2.00 -28.27
N ILE A 10 -18.36 -2.04 -28.18
CA ILE A 10 -19.13 -1.39 -27.11
C ILE A 10 -18.83 -2.06 -25.77
N GLN A 11 -18.81 -3.39 -25.70
CA GLN A 11 -18.49 -4.14 -24.48
C GLN A 11 -17.07 -3.84 -23.98
N LEU A 12 -16.07 -3.87 -24.87
CA LEU A 12 -14.68 -3.53 -24.53
C LEU A 12 -14.54 -2.09 -24.03
N SER A 13 -15.19 -1.14 -24.72
CA SER A 13 -15.20 0.27 -24.28
C SER A 13 -15.83 0.44 -22.90
N ARG A 14 -16.92 -0.29 -22.62
CA ARG A 14 -17.60 -0.24 -21.33
C ARG A 14 -16.75 -0.84 -20.22
N ILE A 15 -16.06 -1.95 -20.47
CA ILE A 15 -15.13 -2.59 -19.51
C ILE A 15 -13.95 -1.65 -19.21
N LEU A 16 -13.36 -1.01 -20.22
CA LEU A 16 -12.25 -0.08 -20.04
C LEU A 16 -12.67 1.17 -19.23
N SER A 17 -13.86 1.71 -19.52
CA SER A 17 -14.45 2.82 -18.78
C SER A 17 -14.72 2.46 -17.32
N LEU A 18 -15.31 1.27 -17.07
CA LEU A 18 -15.56 0.76 -15.72
C LEU A 18 -14.27 0.59 -14.92
N ASN A 19 -13.22 0.03 -15.51
CA ASN A 19 -11.94 -0.15 -14.81
C ASN A 19 -11.31 1.19 -14.41
N THR A 20 -11.34 2.19 -15.30
CA THR A 20 -10.84 3.54 -15.00
C THR A 20 -11.69 4.23 -13.92
N PHE A 21 -13.00 4.04 -13.96
CA PHE A 21 -13.91 4.57 -12.94
C PHE A 21 -13.66 3.91 -11.58
N LEU A 22 -13.52 2.58 -11.53
CA LEU A 22 -13.29 1.83 -10.30
C LEU A 22 -11.96 2.21 -9.62
N GLN A 23 -10.90 2.46 -10.38
CA GLN A 23 -9.61 2.95 -9.83
C GLN A 23 -9.78 4.27 -9.05
N HIS A 24 -10.68 5.14 -9.48
CA HIS A 24 -10.95 6.41 -8.78
C HIS A 24 -11.56 6.19 -7.39
N PHE A 25 -12.31 5.11 -7.19
CA PHE A 25 -12.96 4.78 -5.92
C PHE A 25 -12.14 3.82 -5.05
N GLN A 26 -11.04 3.28 -5.59
CA GLN A 26 -10.19 2.35 -4.86
C GLN A 26 -9.15 3.11 -4.00
N PRO A 27 -9.25 3.07 -2.66
CA PRO A 27 -8.32 3.78 -1.77
C PRO A 27 -6.87 3.31 -1.94
N CYS A 28 -6.69 2.05 -2.34
CA CYS A 28 -5.39 1.49 -2.71
C CYS A 28 -4.70 2.29 -3.81
N ASP A 29 -5.45 2.65 -4.86
CA ASP A 29 -4.97 3.43 -6.00
C ASP A 29 -4.93 4.94 -5.71
N GLN A 30 -5.70 5.41 -4.71
CA GLN A 30 -5.69 6.80 -4.24
C GLN A 30 -4.53 7.18 -3.31
N GLY A 31 -3.54 6.29 -3.14
CA GLY A 31 -2.25 6.67 -2.58
C GLY A 31 -1.64 5.66 -1.61
N ILE A 32 -2.38 4.66 -1.13
CA ILE A 32 -1.82 3.63 -0.22
C ILE A 32 -0.69 2.87 -0.94
N ILE A 33 -0.94 2.38 -2.16
CA ILE A 33 0.07 1.68 -2.96
C ILE A 33 1.25 2.61 -3.30
N ASN A 34 0.97 3.89 -3.58
CA ASN A 34 2.02 4.86 -3.88
C ASN A 34 2.93 5.10 -2.65
N SER A 35 2.35 5.34 -1.48
CA SER A 35 3.06 5.49 -0.22
C SER A 35 3.93 4.27 0.09
N PHE A 36 3.34 3.08 -0.04
CA PHE A 36 4.05 1.81 0.10
C PHE A 36 5.26 1.72 -0.85
N LYS A 37 5.06 1.96 -2.16
CA LYS A 37 6.13 1.89 -3.17
C LYS A 37 7.26 2.89 -2.89
N VAL A 38 6.93 4.11 -2.47
CA VAL A 38 7.93 5.14 -2.13
C VAL A 38 8.78 4.69 -0.94
N GLN A 39 8.16 4.20 0.13
CA GLN A 39 8.88 3.73 1.31
C GLN A 39 9.74 2.50 1.01
N TYR A 40 9.23 1.56 0.21
CA TYR A 40 10.01 0.41 -0.25
C TYR A 40 11.26 0.84 -1.03
N ARG A 41 11.11 1.78 -1.98
CA ARG A 41 12.23 2.31 -2.77
C ARG A 41 13.28 2.99 -1.87
N LYS A 42 12.86 3.72 -0.84
CA LYS A 42 13.79 4.32 0.14
C LYS A 42 14.62 3.27 0.86
N LEU A 43 14.00 2.21 1.39
CA LEU A 43 14.71 1.12 2.05
C LEU A 43 15.66 0.38 1.10
N TYR A 44 15.21 0.14 -0.13
CA TYR A 44 16.02 -0.49 -1.16
C TYR A 44 17.28 0.33 -1.45
N LEU A 45 17.11 1.62 -1.74
CA LEU A 45 18.22 2.53 -2.04
C LEU A 45 19.18 2.66 -0.86
N HIS A 46 18.66 2.86 0.35
CA HIS A 46 19.49 2.95 1.56
C HIS A 46 20.36 1.70 1.74
N ASN A 47 19.80 0.52 1.49
CA ASN A 47 20.59 -0.72 1.54
C ASN A 47 21.66 -0.79 0.45
N ARG A 48 21.39 -0.28 -0.76
CA ARG A 48 22.38 -0.25 -1.84
C ARG A 48 23.51 0.73 -1.55
N PHE A 49 23.20 1.91 -1.03
CA PHE A 49 24.22 2.85 -0.56
C PHE A 49 25.08 2.22 0.53
N LYS A 50 24.47 1.63 1.56
CA LYS A 50 25.22 0.95 2.63
C LYS A 50 26.12 -0.17 2.11
N ALA A 51 25.66 -0.96 1.15
CA ALA A 51 26.48 -2.01 0.55
C ALA A 51 27.66 -1.43 -0.24
N PHE A 52 27.46 -0.31 -0.94
CA PHE A 52 28.51 0.39 -1.68
C PHE A 52 29.57 0.99 -0.75
N ASP A 53 29.15 1.64 0.35
CA ASP A 53 30.07 2.18 1.35
C ASP A 53 30.92 1.05 1.97
N ASN A 54 30.29 -0.07 2.35
CA ASN A 54 30.99 -1.24 2.86
C ASN A 54 31.97 -1.85 1.85
N PHE A 55 31.63 -1.85 0.56
CA PHE A 55 32.55 -2.31 -0.48
C PHE A 55 33.78 -1.40 -0.58
N ASN A 56 33.58 -0.08 -0.53
CA ASN A 56 34.68 0.88 -0.59
C ASN A 56 35.60 0.81 0.64
N GLU A 57 35.03 0.59 1.84
CA GLU A 57 35.79 0.56 3.09
C GLU A 57 36.46 -0.79 3.37
N HIS A 58 35.82 -1.90 2.99
CA HIS A 58 36.23 -3.24 3.41
C HIS A 58 36.43 -4.22 2.24
N GLY A 59 36.26 -3.79 0.99
CA GLY A 59 36.36 -4.65 -0.19
C GLY A 59 35.31 -5.77 -0.23
N THR A 60 34.26 -5.67 0.60
CA THR A 60 33.22 -6.72 0.71
C THR A 60 32.27 -6.63 -0.46
N GLU A 61 32.12 -7.73 -1.21
CA GLU A 61 31.25 -7.78 -2.38
C GLU A 61 29.80 -7.34 -2.10
N LEU A 62 29.18 -6.74 -3.13
CA LEU A 62 27.80 -6.29 -3.09
C LEU A 62 26.84 -7.49 -3.01
N GLY A 63 26.42 -7.84 -1.79
CA GLY A 63 25.42 -8.88 -1.58
C GLY A 63 24.10 -8.57 -2.31
N GLU A 64 23.58 -9.57 -3.02
CA GLU A 64 22.28 -9.48 -3.67
C GLU A 64 21.14 -9.33 -2.65
N ILE A 65 20.02 -8.75 -3.09
CA ILE A 65 18.82 -8.68 -2.26
C ILE A 65 18.00 -9.93 -2.55
N ASP A 66 18.08 -10.88 -1.63
CA ASP A 66 17.28 -12.10 -1.65
C ASP A 66 15.81 -11.84 -1.24
N ILE A 67 14.92 -12.76 -1.61
CA ILE A 67 13.49 -12.74 -1.31
C ILE A 67 13.21 -12.61 0.19
N LYS A 68 14.02 -13.24 1.05
CA LYS A 68 13.90 -13.10 2.51
C LYS A 68 14.04 -11.64 2.96
N LYS A 69 14.90 -10.87 2.30
CA LYS A 69 15.13 -9.46 2.59
C LYS A 69 14.00 -8.59 2.03
N CYS A 70 13.50 -8.91 0.84
CA CYS A 70 12.31 -8.28 0.26
C CYS A 70 11.08 -8.42 1.18
N ILE A 71 10.81 -9.61 1.71
CA ILE A 71 9.69 -9.86 2.64
C ILE A 71 9.83 -8.99 3.90
N LYS A 72 11.04 -8.90 4.46
CA LYS A 72 11.32 -8.01 5.60
C LYS A 72 11.07 -6.53 5.27
N TYR A 73 11.39 -6.10 4.05
CA TYR A 73 11.08 -4.73 3.62
C TYR A 73 9.58 -4.52 3.50
N ILE A 74 8.84 -5.46 2.91
CA ILE A 74 7.38 -5.37 2.79
C ILE A 74 6.74 -5.18 4.17
N ALA A 75 7.11 -6.00 5.16
CA ALA A 75 6.61 -5.88 6.53
C ALA A 75 6.92 -4.48 7.11
N ARG A 76 8.18 -4.05 7.06
CA ARG A 76 8.59 -2.73 7.55
C ARG A 76 7.88 -1.58 6.85
N VAL A 77 7.69 -1.68 5.53
CA VAL A 77 7.02 -0.65 4.75
C VAL A 77 5.56 -0.55 5.13
N TRP A 78 4.90 -1.69 5.30
CA TRP A 78 3.51 -1.75 5.73
C TRP A 78 3.32 -1.07 7.09
N ASP A 79 4.21 -1.35 8.05
CA ASP A 79 4.18 -0.71 9.38
C ASP A 79 4.37 0.82 9.32
N ASN A 80 5.00 1.33 8.25
CA ASN A 80 5.20 2.75 8.02
C ASN A 80 4.04 3.43 7.26
N VAL A 81 3.05 2.67 6.77
CA VAL A 81 1.84 3.26 6.21
C VAL A 81 0.95 3.69 7.38
N THR A 82 0.88 5.00 7.62
CA THR A 82 0.13 5.53 8.77
C THR A 82 -1.38 5.43 8.57
N ASN A 83 -2.11 5.34 9.69
CA ASN A 83 -3.58 5.42 9.69
C ASN A 83 -4.08 6.69 8.99
N ASP A 84 -3.40 7.82 9.16
CA ASP A 84 -3.74 9.08 8.48
C ASP A 84 -3.57 8.98 6.96
N THR A 85 -2.54 8.28 6.48
CA THR A 85 -2.36 8.01 5.04
C THR A 85 -3.56 7.21 4.51
N ILE A 86 -3.97 6.18 5.24
CA ILE A 86 -5.13 5.35 4.89
C ILE A 86 -6.41 6.19 4.89
N LYS A 87 -6.70 6.90 6.00
CA LYS A 87 -7.86 7.81 6.14
C LYS A 87 -7.93 8.81 4.99
N ASN A 88 -6.82 9.52 4.72
CA ASN A 88 -6.76 10.50 3.64
C ASN A 88 -6.98 9.87 2.25
N CYS A 89 -6.49 8.66 2.01
CA CYS A 89 -6.76 7.94 0.77
C CYS A 89 -8.25 7.56 0.63
N TRP A 90 -8.92 7.17 1.72
CA TRP A 90 -10.37 6.93 1.72
C TRP A 90 -11.19 8.22 1.57
N LEU A 91 -10.76 9.35 2.12
CA LEU A 91 -11.42 10.64 1.90
C LEU A 91 -11.33 11.05 0.42
N LYS A 92 -10.18 10.81 -0.23
CA LYS A 92 -9.99 11.10 -1.66
C LYS A 92 -10.90 10.31 -2.61
N THR A 93 -11.39 9.14 -2.20
CA THR A 93 -12.35 8.39 -3.04
C THR A 93 -13.74 9.01 -3.03
N GLY A 94 -14.02 9.96 -2.11
CA GLY A 94 -15.34 10.55 -1.94
C GLY A 94 -16.39 9.60 -1.37
N ILE A 95 -15.99 8.39 -0.93
CA ILE A 95 -16.90 7.39 -0.34
C ILE A 95 -17.21 7.72 1.12
N ILE A 96 -16.20 8.18 1.86
CA ILE A 96 -16.35 8.57 3.27
C ILE A 96 -16.57 10.08 3.34
N LEU A 97 -17.66 10.50 3.96
CA LEU A 97 -17.92 11.90 4.31
C LEU A 97 -17.12 12.24 5.58
N GLU A 98 -16.53 13.44 5.66
CA GLU A 98 -15.93 13.96 6.89
C GLU A 98 -17.03 14.09 7.97
N TYR A 99 -17.28 13.02 8.71
CA TYR A 99 -17.98 13.14 9.99
C TYR A 99 -16.99 13.74 10.97
N GLY A 100 -17.29 14.96 11.45
CA GLY A 100 -16.48 15.66 12.44
C GLY A 100 -16.13 14.75 13.60
N GLU A 101 -14.84 14.70 13.93
CA GLU A 101 -14.28 13.96 15.06
C GLU A 101 -15.11 14.23 16.35
N PRO A 102 -15.62 13.21 17.06
CA PRO A 102 -15.99 13.38 18.46
C PRO A 102 -14.69 13.54 19.24
N SER A 103 -14.60 14.63 20.03
CA SER A 103 -13.41 14.99 20.79
C SER A 103 -12.86 13.82 21.60
N ASP A 104 -11.56 13.58 21.47
CA ASP A 104 -10.76 12.67 22.29
C ASP A 104 -11.11 12.83 23.77
N ASN A 105 -11.89 11.91 24.33
CA ASN A 105 -12.01 11.64 25.76
C ASN A 105 -12.84 10.36 25.95
N GLU A 106 -12.22 9.19 25.80
CA GLU A 106 -12.45 8.09 26.73
C GLU A 106 -11.36 7.04 26.61
N SER A 107 -10.74 6.79 27.76
CA SER A 107 -9.59 5.94 28.01
C SER A 107 -9.76 4.50 27.55
N VAL A 108 -8.71 3.98 26.90
CA VAL A 108 -8.54 2.58 26.50
C VAL A 108 -8.60 1.65 27.72
N ASN A 109 -9.68 0.87 27.87
CA ASN A 109 -9.65 -0.34 28.70
C ASN A 109 -9.08 -1.51 27.88
N ARG A 110 -7.86 -1.89 28.23
CA ARG A 110 -7.05 -2.95 27.61
C ARG A 110 -7.25 -4.27 28.38
N GLU A 111 -8.41 -4.92 28.27
CA GLU A 111 -8.61 -6.27 28.86
C GLU A 111 -9.63 -7.10 28.05
N VAL A 112 -9.27 -7.66 26.89
CA VAL A 112 -10.07 -8.74 26.26
C VAL A 112 -9.25 -9.82 25.51
N TYR A 113 -7.92 -9.71 25.33
CA TYR A 113 -7.18 -10.62 24.43
C TYR A 113 -6.42 -11.79 25.08
N GLU A 114 -6.80 -12.29 26.26
CA GLU A 114 -6.12 -13.46 26.87
C GLU A 114 -6.93 -14.75 26.98
N ASN A 115 -8.23 -14.79 26.60
CA ASN A 115 -9.06 -15.95 26.94
C ASN A 115 -9.49 -16.89 25.81
N ASN A 116 -8.91 -16.85 24.62
CA ASN A 116 -9.31 -17.76 23.53
C ASN A 116 -8.13 -18.46 22.84
N ALA A 117 -7.20 -19.01 23.62
CA ALA A 117 -6.12 -19.86 23.10
C ALA A 117 -6.11 -21.28 23.71
N ASP A 118 -7.25 -21.80 24.17
CA ASP A 118 -7.41 -23.20 24.54
C ASP A 118 -8.85 -23.69 24.27
N ILE A 119 -9.13 -24.11 23.03
CA ILE A 119 -9.97 -25.28 22.68
C ILE A 119 -9.41 -25.88 21.39
#